data_AF-A0A522XJL3-F1
#
_entry.id   AF-A0A522XJL3-F1
#
_cell.length_a   1.000
_cell.length_b   1.000
_cell.length_c   1.000
_cell.angle_alpha   90.00
_cell.angle_beta   90.00
_cell.angle_gamma   90.00
#
_symmetry.space_group_name_H-M   'P 1'
#
loop_
_entity.id
_entity.type
_entity.pdbx_description
1 polymer ?
#
loop_
_entity_poly.entity_id
_entity_poly.type
_entity_poly.pdbx_seq_one_letter_code
_entity_poly.pdbx_strand_id
1 'polypeptide(L)'
;THTLMLDEMGGVGQKMKKVFAMWTVCALASLALPGMSGFVAELMVFVGFATSDAYSLSFRVVVVCLAAVGVILTPIYLLSMLRELLYGPENKELVEHEVLVDAEPREIFVIGSLLIPIIGIGLYPKLLTQVYDATTVQLTARLRESIPSLVEANKVAAQPVTQPTMAMSVQTAPSLKD
;
A
#
# COMPACT_ATOMS: atom_id res chain seq x y z
N THR A 1 -7.98 -29.99 -8.81
CA THR A 1 -9.02 -29.03 -9.18
C THR A 1 -8.68 -28.38 -10.49
N HIS A 2 -9.02 -29.04 -11.59
CA HIS A 2 -9.11 -28.47 -12.93
C HIS A 2 -10.28 -27.46 -13.05
N THR A 3 -10.83 -26.99 -11.92
CA THR A 3 -11.82 -25.91 -11.80
C THR A 3 -11.21 -24.72 -11.05
N LEU A 4 -11.59 -23.51 -11.47
CA LEU A 4 -11.26 -22.23 -10.83
C LEU A 4 -12.51 -21.57 -10.21
N MET A 5 -13.63 -22.29 -10.19
CA MET A 5 -14.92 -21.82 -9.67
C MET A 5 -14.95 -22.06 -8.15
N LEU A 6 -14.96 -20.98 -7.37
CA LEU A 6 -14.74 -21.03 -5.92
C LEU A 6 -15.90 -21.71 -5.17
N ASP A 7 -17.11 -21.62 -5.72
CA ASP A 7 -18.33 -22.29 -5.26
C ASP A 7 -18.24 -23.82 -5.36
N GLU A 8 -17.48 -24.33 -6.33
CA GLU A 8 -17.27 -25.77 -6.49
C GLU A 8 -16.16 -26.30 -5.56
N MET A 9 -15.14 -25.46 -5.24
CA MET A 9 -13.89 -25.81 -4.54
C MET A 9 -14.01 -25.98 -3.01
N GLY A 10 -15.20 -26.17 -2.47
CA GLY A 10 -15.42 -26.29 -1.02
C GLY A 10 -14.73 -27.50 -0.38
N GLY A 11 -14.01 -27.26 0.72
CA GLY A 11 -13.48 -28.32 1.59
C GLY A 11 -12.20 -29.01 1.13
N VAL A 12 -11.45 -28.44 0.16
CA VAL A 12 -10.19 -29.00 -0.38
C VAL A 12 -9.14 -29.24 0.71
N GLY A 13 -9.16 -28.44 1.78
CA GLY A 13 -8.21 -28.54 2.89
C GLY A 13 -8.26 -29.87 3.66
N GLN A 14 -9.34 -30.63 3.58
CA GLN A 14 -9.45 -31.94 4.25
C GLN A 14 -8.59 -33.02 3.56
N LYS A 15 -8.50 -32.97 2.23
CA LYS A 15 -7.69 -33.89 1.41
C LYS A 15 -6.23 -33.44 1.31
N MET A 16 -6.00 -32.15 1.06
CA MET A 16 -4.66 -31.60 0.76
C MET A 16 -4.11 -30.75 1.92
N LYS A 17 -3.70 -31.43 3.00
CA LYS A 17 -3.29 -30.77 4.25
C LYS A 17 -2.03 -29.91 4.13
N LYS A 18 -1.09 -30.26 3.25
CA LYS A 18 0.13 -29.46 3.07
C LYS A 18 -0.15 -28.19 2.28
N VAL A 19 -0.93 -28.31 1.20
CA VAL A 19 -1.39 -27.14 0.43
C VAL A 19 -2.22 -26.22 1.30
N PHE A 20 -3.11 -26.77 2.12
CA PHE A 20 -3.85 -26.01 3.13
C PHE A 20 -2.93 -25.16 4.02
N ALA A 21 -1.90 -25.78 4.61
CA ALA A 21 -0.98 -25.09 5.49
C ALA A 21 -0.19 -24.00 4.75
N MET A 22 0.35 -24.31 3.57
CA MET A 22 1.12 -23.36 2.76
C MET A 22 0.26 -22.16 2.33
N TRP A 23 -0.94 -22.42 1.83
CA TRP A 23 -1.86 -21.37 1.38
C TRP A 23 -2.30 -20.48 2.54
N THR A 24 -2.56 -21.07 3.71
CA THR A 24 -2.86 -20.31 4.93
C THR A 24 -1.70 -19.41 5.33
N VAL A 25 -0.46 -19.91 5.35
CA VAL A 25 0.71 -19.10 5.70
C VAL A 25 0.95 -17.99 4.68
N CYS A 26 0.79 -18.26 3.38
CA CYS A 26 0.87 -17.24 2.34
C CYS A 26 -0.22 -16.18 2.48
N ALA A 27 -1.47 -16.58 2.75
CA ALA A 27 -2.56 -15.65 3.00
C ALA A 27 -2.24 -14.75 4.22
N LEU A 28 -1.80 -15.34 5.33
CA LEU A 28 -1.39 -14.60 6.53
C LEU A 28 -0.23 -13.63 6.26
N ALA A 29 0.73 -14.01 5.41
CA ALA A 29 1.81 -13.12 4.97
C ALA A 29 1.27 -11.90 4.20
N SER A 30 0.24 -12.09 3.36
CA SER A 30 -0.42 -11.01 2.63
C SER A 30 -1.31 -10.12 3.50
N LEU A 31 -1.73 -10.58 4.68
CA LEU A 31 -2.52 -9.81 5.65
C LEU A 31 -1.72 -8.80 6.45
N ALA A 32 -0.43 -8.61 6.14
CA ALA A 32 0.44 -7.72 6.89
C ALA A 32 0.44 -8.07 8.39
N LEU A 33 0.54 -9.36 8.72
CA LEU A 33 0.70 -9.79 10.12
C LEU A 33 2.04 -9.31 10.69
N PRO A 34 2.09 -8.89 11.96
CA PRO A 34 3.35 -8.56 12.63
C PRO A 34 4.36 -9.69 12.50
N GLY A 35 5.59 -9.36 12.08
CA GLY A 35 6.66 -10.33 11.84
C GLY A 35 6.79 -10.77 10.37
N MET A 36 5.87 -10.36 9.49
CA MET A 36 5.99 -10.53 8.04
C MET A 36 6.43 -9.23 7.38
N SER A 37 7.12 -9.32 6.24
CA SER A 37 7.63 -8.14 5.51
C SER A 37 6.54 -7.14 5.10
N GLY A 38 5.33 -7.63 4.79
CA GLY A 38 4.18 -6.79 4.43
C GLY A 38 3.79 -5.80 5.52
N PHE A 39 3.79 -6.22 6.79
CA PHE A 39 3.49 -5.34 7.92
C PHE A 39 4.48 -4.19 8.05
N VAL A 40 5.78 -4.50 7.97
CA VAL A 40 6.82 -3.48 8.11
C VAL A 40 6.77 -2.48 6.96
N ALA A 41 6.48 -2.95 5.74
CA ALA A 41 6.31 -2.08 4.58
C ALA A 41 5.14 -1.11 4.77
N GLU A 42 3.96 -1.60 5.16
CA GLU A 42 2.79 -0.75 5.41
C GLU A 42 3.02 0.24 6.56
N LEU A 43 3.61 -0.23 7.67
CA LEU A 43 3.94 0.63 8.81
C LEU A 43 4.88 1.77 8.42
N MET A 44 5.92 1.48 7.63
CA MET A 44 6.86 2.50 7.15
C MET A 44 6.16 3.55 6.26
N VAL A 45 5.19 3.13 5.45
CA VAL A 45 4.38 4.06 4.63
C VAL A 45 3.49 4.93 5.52
N PHE A 46 2.79 4.35 6.50
CA PHE A 46 1.95 5.11 7.42
C PHE A 46 2.75 6.13 8.22
N VAL A 47 3.87 5.71 8.82
CA VAL A 47 4.74 6.59 9.60
C VAL A 47 5.35 7.66 8.70
N GLY A 48 5.92 7.28 7.56
CA GLY A 48 6.57 8.20 6.62
C GLY A 48 5.61 9.29 6.12
N PHE A 49 4.38 8.92 5.80
CA PHE A 49 3.37 9.88 5.35
C PHE A 49 2.87 10.78 6.51
N ALA A 50 2.66 10.23 7.71
CA ALA A 50 2.24 11.00 8.87
C ALA A 50 3.30 12.05 9.31
N THR A 51 4.58 11.69 9.24
CA THR A 51 5.70 12.57 9.63
C THR A 51 6.11 13.58 8.55
N SER A 52 5.55 13.51 7.34
CA SER A 52 5.94 14.40 6.25
C SER A 52 5.43 15.84 6.47
N ASP A 53 6.34 16.81 6.49
CA ASP A 53 6.03 18.25 6.61
C ASP A 53 5.52 18.86 5.29
N ALA A 54 5.53 18.12 4.19
CA ALA A 54 5.12 18.62 2.88
C ALA A 54 3.61 18.88 2.76
N TYR A 55 2.80 18.29 3.65
CA TYR A 55 1.34 18.29 3.53
C TYR A 55 0.65 18.97 4.72
N SER A 56 -0.49 19.61 4.45
CA SER A 56 -1.40 20.12 5.50
C SER A 56 -1.85 18.99 6.43
N LEU A 57 -2.04 19.31 7.72
CA LEU A 57 -2.44 18.35 8.75
C LEU A 57 -3.78 17.68 8.39
N SER A 58 -4.76 18.45 7.89
CA SER A 58 -6.07 17.92 7.51
C SER A 58 -5.98 16.91 6.37
N PHE A 59 -5.13 17.17 5.37
CA PHE A 59 -4.92 16.25 4.25
C PHE A 59 -4.25 14.96 4.70
N ARG A 60 -3.25 15.07 5.59
CA ARG A 60 -2.56 13.89 6.15
C ARG A 60 -3.53 12.94 6.85
N VAL A 61 -4.39 13.46 7.71
CA VAL A 61 -5.36 12.65 8.46
C VAL A 61 -6.31 11.92 7.54
N VAL A 62 -6.88 12.60 6.53
CA VAL A 62 -7.84 11.97 5.59
C VAL A 62 -7.20 10.82 4.82
N VAL A 63 -5.99 11.00 4.30
CA VAL A 63 -5.29 9.97 3.53
C VAL A 63 -4.90 8.78 4.42
N VAL A 64 -4.41 9.03 5.64
CA VAL A 64 -4.10 7.95 6.59
C VAL A 64 -5.35 7.15 6.96
N CYS A 65 -6.49 7.82 7.20
CA CYS A 65 -7.76 7.15 7.44
C CYS A 65 -8.20 6.28 6.26
N LEU A 66 -8.09 6.78 5.02
CA LEU A 66 -8.42 6.01 3.83
C LEU A 66 -7.48 4.81 3.64
N ALA A 67 -6.18 4.99 3.87
CA ALA A 67 -5.22 3.90 3.79
C ALA A 67 -5.50 2.82 4.88
N ALA A 68 -5.92 3.22 6.08
CA ALA A 68 -6.32 2.29 7.14
C ALA A 68 -7.55 1.45 6.77
N VAL A 69 -8.48 1.96 5.95
CA VAL A 69 -9.60 1.16 5.42
C VAL A 69 -9.09 0.00 4.57
N GLY A 70 -8.04 0.21 3.78
CA GLY A 70 -7.40 -0.85 3.00
C GLY A 70 -6.91 -2.00 3.88
N VAL A 71 -6.24 -1.69 5.00
CA VAL A 71 -5.77 -2.68 5.98
C VAL A 71 -6.91 -3.51 6.55
N ILE A 72 -8.10 -2.94 6.71
CA ILE A 72 -9.29 -3.65 7.19
C ILE A 72 -9.91 -4.53 6.09
N LEU A 73 -9.91 -4.05 4.84
CA LEU A 73 -10.47 -4.80 3.71
C LEU A 73 -9.64 -6.05 3.37
N THR A 74 -8.31 -5.99 3.51
CA THR A 74 -7.41 -7.12 3.21
C THR A 74 -7.80 -8.44 3.89
N PRO A 75 -8.00 -8.50 5.22
CA PRO A 75 -8.45 -9.72 5.90
C PRO A 75 -9.87 -10.13 5.54
N ILE A 76 -10.75 -9.18 5.23
CA ILE A 76 -12.14 -9.53 4.89
C ILE A 76 -12.17 -10.41 3.63
N TYR A 77 -11.50 -10.00 2.54
CA TYR A 77 -11.56 -10.77 1.31
C TYR A 77 -10.67 -12.02 1.35
N LEU A 78 -9.45 -11.93 1.90
CA LEU A 78 -8.55 -13.09 1.93
C LEU A 78 -9.05 -14.19 2.86
N LEU A 79 -9.55 -13.86 4.05
CA LEU A 79 -10.05 -14.88 4.98
C LEU A 79 -11.38 -15.47 4.51
N SER A 80 -12.22 -14.69 3.82
CA SER A 80 -13.46 -15.23 3.22
C SER A 80 -13.14 -16.21 2.10
N MET A 81 -12.22 -15.85 1.19
CA MET A 81 -11.74 -16.76 0.14
C MET A 81 -11.07 -18.01 0.72
N LEU A 82 -10.22 -17.84 1.74
CA LEU A 82 -9.58 -18.94 2.44
C LEU A 82 -10.61 -19.89 3.05
N ARG A 83 -11.64 -19.32 3.68
CA ARG A 83 -12.75 -20.06 4.28
C ARG A 83 -13.51 -20.85 3.23
N GLU A 84 -13.91 -20.23 2.12
CA GLU A 84 -14.72 -20.89 1.08
C GLU A 84 -13.93 -22.00 0.35
N LEU A 85 -12.64 -21.80 0.12
CA LEU A 85 -11.80 -22.73 -0.62
C LEU A 85 -11.31 -23.90 0.26
N LEU A 86 -10.88 -23.62 1.50
CA LEU A 86 -10.23 -24.62 2.34
C LEU A 86 -11.13 -25.19 3.43
N TYR A 87 -12.08 -24.40 3.93
CA TYR A 87 -12.95 -24.77 5.03
C TYR A 87 -14.36 -25.11 4.50
N GLY A 88 -15.04 -26.02 5.18
CA GLY A 88 -16.39 -26.44 4.79
C GLY A 88 -16.51 -27.95 4.56
N PRO A 89 -17.74 -28.44 4.33
CA PRO A 89 -18.00 -29.83 4.00
C PRO A 89 -17.39 -30.16 2.63
N GLU A 90 -16.77 -31.33 2.51
CA GLU A 90 -16.21 -31.80 1.24
C GLU A 90 -17.29 -31.87 0.17
N ASN A 91 -17.06 -31.23 -0.99
CA ASN A 91 -17.95 -31.36 -2.13
C ASN A 91 -17.79 -32.77 -2.74
N LYS A 92 -18.87 -33.57 -2.70
CA LYS A 92 -18.84 -34.98 -3.13
C LYS A 92 -18.56 -35.13 -4.62
N GLU A 93 -18.99 -34.16 -5.45
CA GLU A 93 -18.73 -34.16 -6.89
C GLU A 93 -17.24 -33.99 -7.21
N LEU A 94 -16.51 -33.17 -6.45
CA LEU A 94 -15.06 -33.05 -6.61
C LEU A 94 -14.31 -34.30 -6.17
N VAL A 95 -14.76 -34.97 -5.12
CA VAL A 95 -14.11 -36.18 -4.59
C VAL A 95 -14.32 -37.38 -5.51
N GLU A 96 -15.45 -37.46 -6.21
CA GLU A 96 -15.71 -38.55 -7.18
C GLU A 96 -15.02 -38.33 -8.54
N HIS A 97 -14.85 -37.08 -8.98
CA HIS A 97 -14.30 -36.78 -10.30
C HIS A 97 -12.82 -36.41 -10.32
N GLU A 98 -12.20 -36.04 -9.19
CA GLU A 98 -10.80 -35.64 -9.15
C GLU A 98 -9.94 -36.40 -8.15
N VAL A 99 -8.79 -36.89 -8.63
CA VAL A 99 -7.71 -37.39 -7.77
C VAL A 99 -6.99 -36.19 -7.18
N LEU A 100 -7.38 -35.78 -5.97
CA LEU A 100 -6.70 -34.72 -5.22
C LEU A 100 -5.37 -35.25 -4.65
N VAL A 101 -4.28 -34.94 -5.34
CA VAL A 101 -2.92 -35.25 -4.92
C VAL A 101 -2.41 -34.11 -4.03
N ASP A 102 -1.92 -34.44 -2.84
CA ASP A 102 -1.33 -33.48 -1.90
C ASP A 102 0.03 -32.95 -2.41
N ALA A 103 0.52 -31.87 -1.81
CA ALA A 103 1.68 -31.14 -2.31
C ALA A 103 2.92 -32.01 -2.49
N GLU A 104 3.56 -31.87 -3.66
CA GLU A 104 4.86 -32.48 -3.91
C GLU A 104 5.96 -31.74 -3.13
N PRO A 105 7.06 -32.43 -2.72
CA PRO A 105 8.17 -31.79 -2.01
C PRO A 105 8.77 -30.58 -2.75
N ARG A 106 8.67 -30.57 -4.09
CA ARG A 106 9.11 -29.46 -4.93
C ARG A 106 8.30 -28.18 -4.67
N GLU A 107 6.99 -28.30 -4.55
CA GLU A 107 6.09 -27.16 -4.32
C GLU A 107 6.34 -26.55 -2.94
N ILE A 108 6.53 -27.41 -1.94
CA ILE A 108 6.88 -27.00 -0.57
C ILE A 108 8.20 -26.24 -0.57
N PHE A 109 9.20 -26.71 -1.33
CA PHE A 109 10.48 -26.01 -1.43
C PHE A 109 10.34 -24.62 -2.06
N VAL A 110 9.54 -24.49 -3.13
CA VAL A 110 9.29 -23.20 -3.78
C VAL A 110 8.62 -22.24 -2.80
N ILE A 111 7.51 -22.63 -2.18
CA ILE A 111 6.80 -21.77 -1.22
C ILE A 111 7.68 -21.44 -0.01
N GLY A 112 8.40 -22.43 0.51
CA GLY A 112 9.34 -22.23 1.62
C GLY A 112 10.43 -21.21 1.27
N SER A 113 11.01 -21.31 0.07
CA SER A 113 12.03 -20.36 -0.39
C SER A 113 11.50 -18.93 -0.53
N LEU A 114 10.21 -18.73 -0.83
CA LEU A 114 9.60 -17.40 -0.83
C LEU A 114 9.26 -16.92 0.59
N LEU A 115 8.87 -17.81 1.49
CA LEU A 115 8.52 -17.44 2.87
C LEU A 115 9.73 -17.02 3.70
N ILE A 116 10.91 -17.61 3.46
CA ILE A 116 12.15 -17.27 4.16
C ILE A 116 12.45 -15.76 4.12
N PRO A 117 12.53 -15.09 2.95
CA PRO A 117 12.78 -13.65 2.91
C PRO A 117 11.60 -12.83 3.46
N ILE A 118 10.35 -13.28 3.30
CA ILE A 118 9.17 -12.59 3.85
C ILE A 118 9.27 -12.50 5.37
N ILE A 119 9.55 -13.61 6.04
CA ILE A 119 9.70 -13.64 7.49
C ILE A 119 11.01 -12.95 7.91
N GLY A 120 12.11 -13.22 7.20
CA GLY A 120 13.42 -12.64 7.52
C GLY A 120 13.42 -11.10 7.49
N ILE A 121 12.82 -10.49 6.47
CA ILE A 121 12.67 -9.04 6.36
C ILE A 121 11.65 -8.51 7.39
N GLY A 122 10.58 -9.27 7.65
CA GLY A 122 9.59 -8.90 8.66
C GLY A 122 10.16 -8.82 10.09
N LEU A 123 11.08 -9.73 10.44
CA LEU A 123 11.76 -9.74 11.73
C LEU A 123 12.90 -8.73 11.80
N TYR A 124 13.66 -8.55 10.71
CA TYR A 124 14.79 -7.63 10.66
C TYR A 124 14.79 -6.79 9.38
N PRO A 125 14.01 -5.69 9.35
CA PRO A 125 13.84 -4.87 8.13
C PRO A 125 15.11 -4.15 7.69
N LYS A 126 16.05 -3.94 8.62
CA LYS A 126 17.35 -3.32 8.32
C LYS A 126 18.15 -4.07 7.25
N LEU A 127 17.96 -5.39 7.11
CA LEU A 127 18.58 -6.18 6.04
C LEU A 127 18.30 -5.60 4.65
N LEU A 128 17.07 -5.14 4.42
CA LEU A 128 16.67 -4.57 3.13
C LEU A 128 16.92 -3.06 3.10
N THR A 129 16.61 -2.34 4.18
CA THR A 129 16.72 -0.87 4.22
C THR A 129 18.14 -0.38 3.96
N GLN A 130 19.17 -1.08 4.45
CA GLN A 130 20.56 -0.70 4.24
C GLN A 130 20.99 -0.68 2.76
N VAL A 131 20.31 -1.44 1.90
CA VAL A 131 20.64 -1.52 0.48
C VAL A 131 20.21 -0.26 -0.28
N TYR A 132 19.05 0.32 0.09
CA TYR A 132 18.47 1.46 -0.64
C TYR A 132 18.55 2.80 0.10
N ASP A 133 18.91 2.83 1.39
CA ASP A 133 18.94 4.05 2.23
C ASP A 133 19.77 5.19 1.61
N ALA A 134 20.99 4.91 1.15
CA ALA A 134 21.85 5.93 0.56
C ALA A 134 21.22 6.59 -0.68
N THR A 135 20.50 5.80 -1.48
CA THR A 135 19.87 6.29 -2.72
C THR A 135 18.57 7.04 -2.41
N THR A 136 17.74 6.54 -1.49
CA THR A 136 16.49 7.19 -1.11
C THR A 136 16.72 8.51 -0.39
N VAL A 137 17.76 8.62 0.44
CA VAL A 137 18.15 9.88 1.10
C VAL A 137 18.58 10.93 0.08
N GLN A 138 19.42 10.57 -0.89
CA GLN A 138 19.84 11.50 -1.94
C GLN A 138 18.65 11.95 -2.79
N LEU A 139 17.77 11.03 -3.17
CA LEU A 139 16.57 11.35 -3.95
C LEU A 139 15.62 12.27 -3.18
N THR A 140 15.42 12.01 -1.89
CA THR A 140 14.58 12.84 -1.01
C THR A 140 15.17 14.23 -0.83
N ALA A 141 16.49 14.35 -0.70
CA ALA A 141 17.17 15.65 -0.62
C ALA A 141 16.97 16.48 -1.90
N ARG A 142 17.14 15.86 -3.07
CA ARG A 142 16.90 16.51 -4.38
C ARG A 142 15.44 16.93 -4.57
N LEU A 143 14.49 16.10 -4.17
CA LEU A 143 13.06 16.44 -4.20
C LEU A 143 12.74 17.59 -3.25
N ARG A 144 13.35 17.62 -2.06
CA ARG A 144 13.12 18.69 -1.07
C ARG A 144 13.61 20.05 -1.56
N GLU A 145 14.64 20.09 -2.41
CA GLU A 145 15.11 21.33 -3.06
C GLU A 145 14.13 21.86 -4.11
N SER A 146 13.33 21.00 -4.76
CA SER A 146 12.38 21.41 -5.81
C SER A 146 10.96 21.71 -5.30
N ILE A 147 10.56 21.18 -4.15
CA ILE A 147 9.27 21.45 -3.49
C ILE A 147 9.02 22.92 -3.04
N PRO A 148 10.01 23.80 -2.75
CA PRO A 148 9.77 25.21 -2.40
C PRO A 148 8.97 25.96 -3.48
N SER A 149 9.11 25.54 -4.75
CA SER A 149 8.41 26.12 -5.89
C SER A 149 6.88 25.94 -5.84
N LEU A 150 6.37 24.93 -5.12
CA LEU A 150 4.92 24.74 -4.92
C LEU A 150 4.37 25.61 -3.79
N VAL A 151 5.17 25.90 -2.77
CA VAL A 151 4.80 26.84 -1.69
C VAL A 151 4.81 28.28 -2.21
N GLU A 152 5.77 28.64 -3.07
CA GLU A 152 5.76 29.92 -3.78
C GLU A 152 4.63 30.01 -4.81
N ALA A 153 4.38 28.98 -5.63
CA ALA A 153 3.27 28.97 -6.59
C ALA A 153 1.90 29.08 -5.89
N ASN A 154 1.73 28.44 -4.74
CA ASN A 154 0.49 28.55 -3.95
C ASN A 154 0.37 29.91 -3.23
N LYS A 155 1.49 30.54 -2.83
CA LYS A 155 1.50 31.93 -2.34
C LYS A 155 1.14 32.94 -3.43
N VAL A 156 1.56 32.73 -4.67
CA VAL A 156 1.22 33.60 -5.82
C VAL A 156 -0.25 33.42 -6.21
N ALA A 157 -0.79 32.19 -6.15
CA ALA A 157 -2.21 31.93 -6.39
C ALA A 157 -3.15 32.42 -5.27
N ALA A 158 -2.65 32.56 -4.04
CA ALA A 158 -3.42 33.05 -2.88
C ALA A 158 -3.36 34.57 -2.67
N GLN A 159 -2.68 35.34 -3.53
CA GLN A 159 -2.82 36.80 -3.50
C GLN A 159 -4.20 37.18 -4.06
N PRO A 160 -5.02 37.94 -3.31
CA PRO A 160 -6.28 38.44 -3.85
C PRO A 160 -5.95 39.34 -5.03
N VAL A 161 -6.57 39.05 -6.18
CA VAL A 161 -6.53 39.88 -7.39
C VAL A 161 -6.96 41.29 -7.01
N THR A 162 -5.99 42.14 -6.68
CA THR A 162 -6.20 43.58 -6.60
C THR A 162 -6.22 44.08 -8.03
N GLN A 163 -7.42 44.39 -8.50
CA GLN A 163 -7.68 45.00 -9.79
C GLN A 163 -6.70 46.16 -10.02
N PRO A 164 -6.05 46.27 -11.20
CA PRO A 164 -5.29 47.46 -11.50
C PRO A 164 -6.29 48.60 -11.73
N THR A 165 -6.45 49.47 -10.73
CA THR A 165 -7.09 50.77 -10.92
C THR A 165 -6.30 51.50 -12.00
N MET A 166 -6.89 51.64 -13.17
CA MET A 166 -6.43 52.49 -14.25
C MET A 166 -6.25 53.90 -13.69
N ALA A 167 -5.01 54.28 -13.39
CA ALA A 167 -4.66 55.65 -13.04
C ALA A 167 -4.83 56.51 -14.30
N MET A 168 -5.99 57.16 -14.42
CA MET A 168 -6.24 58.19 -15.41
C MET A 168 -5.31 59.37 -15.09
N SER A 169 -4.36 59.60 -15.98
CA SER A 169 -3.48 60.77 -15.98
C SER A 169 -4.30 62.06 -16.11
N VAL A 170 -4.41 62.85 -15.03
CA VAL A 170 -4.85 64.24 -15.12
C VAL A 170 -3.60 65.12 -15.16
N GLN A 171 -3.38 65.64 -16.35
CA GLN A 171 -2.31 66.55 -16.74
C GLN A 171 -2.61 67.94 -16.18
N THR A 172 -1.83 68.40 -15.19
CA THR A 172 -1.94 69.76 -14.64
C THR A 172 -1.14 70.74 -15.50
N ALA A 173 -1.84 71.68 -16.15
CA ALA A 173 -1.26 72.79 -16.89
C ALA A 173 -0.64 73.85 -15.94
N PRO A 174 0.39 74.60 -16.36
CA PRO A 174 1.02 75.63 -15.54
C PRO A 174 0.19 76.92 -15.55
N SER A 175 -0.17 77.43 -14.38
CA SER A 175 -0.84 78.74 -14.25
C SER A 175 0.20 79.85 -14.21
N LEU A 176 0.02 80.79 -15.14
CA LEU A 176 0.72 82.05 -15.32
C LEU A 176 0.16 83.14 -14.37
N LYS A 177 0.98 84.17 -14.09
CA LYS A 177 0.66 85.53 -13.54
C LYS A 177 0.58 85.69 -12.01
N ASP A 178 1.13 86.73 -11.37
CA ASP A 178 1.79 87.98 -11.79
C ASP A 178 2.96 88.31 -10.83
#